data_AF-A0A484BBG0-F1
#
_entry.id   AF-A0A484BBG0-F1
#
_cell.length_a   1.000
_cell.length_b   1.000
_cell.length_c   1.000
_cell.angle_alpha   90.00
_cell.angle_beta   90.00
_cell.angle_gamma   90.00
#
_symmetry.space_group_name_H-M   'P 1'
#
loop_
_entity.id
_entity.type
_entity.pdbx_description
1 polymer ?
#
loop_
_entity_poly.entity_id
_entity_poly.type
_entity_poly.pdbx_seq_one_letter_code
_entity_poly.pdbx_strand_id
1 'polypeptide(L)'
;MTIIGKQIGPAYVHLTLHSPSIGSFQIFQTVTPVEPLLQKVVHRFYGSPKIAALMKFLIFGETVMFERDMNVWNHKMYRNSPLLVAEESPLKKFRKWYSQFYSDNSKSFQSANSQDW
;
A
#
# COMPACT_ATOMS: atom_id res chain seq x y z
N MET A 1 -19.38 -7.83 -10.38
CA MET A 1 -17.91 -7.72 -10.25
C MET A 1 -17.59 -7.66 -8.77
N THR A 2 -16.70 -8.52 -8.30
CA THR A 2 -16.33 -8.63 -6.89
C THR A 2 -14.88 -8.20 -6.73
N ILE A 3 -14.62 -7.24 -5.85
CA ILE A 3 -13.28 -6.74 -5.55
C ILE A 3 -13.02 -6.98 -4.06
N ILE A 4 -11.94 -7.69 -3.74
CA ILE A 4 -11.56 -8.00 -2.38
C ILE A 4 -10.12 -7.52 -2.18
N GLY A 5 -9.91 -6.57 -1.29
CA GLY A 5 -8.58 -6.13 -0.84
C GLY A 5 -8.30 -6.67 0.56
N LYS A 6 -7.18 -7.37 0.71
CA LYS A 6 -6.71 -7.89 2.00
C LYS A 6 -5.32 -7.35 2.29
N GLN A 7 -5.18 -6.68 3.43
CA GLN A 7 -3.88 -6.40 4.03
C GLN A 7 -3.47 -7.62 4.86
N ILE A 8 -2.31 -8.19 4.57
CA ILE A 8 -1.77 -9.39 5.23
C ILE A 8 -0.42 -8.99 5.82
N GLY A 9 -0.35 -8.89 7.14
CA GLY A 9 0.84 -8.41 7.83
C GLY A 9 1.15 -6.93 7.53
N PRO A 10 2.39 -6.46 7.81
CA PRO A 10 2.74 -5.03 7.73
C PRO A 10 3.00 -4.51 6.30
N ALA A 11 3.19 -5.40 5.32
CA ALA A 11 3.87 -5.06 4.07
C ALA A 11 3.27 -5.68 2.80
N TYR A 12 2.20 -6.47 2.92
CA TYR A 12 1.64 -7.23 1.79
C TYR A 12 0.15 -6.98 1.64
N VAL A 13 -0.25 -6.59 0.42
CA VAL A 13 -1.64 -6.39 0.01
C VAL A 13 -1.95 -7.35 -1.14
N HIS A 14 -3.05 -8.06 -0.99
CA HIS A 14 -3.60 -8.92 -2.04
C HIS A 14 -4.96 -8.38 -2.47
N LEU A 15 -5.04 -7.95 -3.72
CA LEU A 15 -6.29 -7.54 -4.37
C LEU A 15 -6.73 -8.66 -5.31
N THR A 16 -7.93 -9.16 -5.09
CA THR A 16 -8.58 -10.13 -5.98
C THR A 16 -9.78 -9.46 -6.63
N LEU A 17 -9.77 -9.45 -7.96
CA LEU A 17 -10.86 -8.95 -8.78
C LEU A 17 -11.46 -10.13 -9.55
N HIS A 18 -12.76 -10.33 -9.39
CA HIS A 18 -13.50 -11.35 -10.11
C HIS A 18 -14.64 -10.70 -10.89
N SER A 19 -14.64 -10.89 -12.21
CA SER A 19 -15.73 -10.48 -13.08
C SER A 19 -16.19 -11.65 -13.93
N PRO A 20 -17.50 -11.94 -14.01
CA PRO A 20 -18.02 -13.00 -14.89
C PRO A 20 -17.66 -12.79 -16.37
N SER A 21 -17.48 -11.55 -16.83
CA SER A 21 -17.19 -11.21 -18.22
C SER A 21 -15.69 -11.18 -18.58
N ILE A 22 -14.83 -10.87 -17.61
CA ILE A 22 -13.39 -10.63 -17.82
C ILE A 22 -12.53 -11.74 -17.18
N GLY A 23 -13.14 -12.57 -16.32
CA GLY A 23 -12.46 -13.60 -15.55
C GLY A 23 -11.91 -13.06 -14.22
N SER A 24 -10.96 -13.81 -13.65
CA SER A 24 -10.29 -13.46 -12.40
C SER A 24 -8.94 -12.79 -12.69
N PHE A 25 -8.67 -11.74 -11.93
CA PHE A 25 -7.42 -10.98 -11.98
C PHE A 25 -6.94 -10.72 -10.55
N GLN A 26 -5.63 -10.82 -10.31
CA GLN A 26 -5.01 -10.69 -8.99
C GLN A 26 -3.85 -9.70 -9.03
N ILE A 27 -3.82 -8.78 -8.07
CA ILE A 27 -2.71 -7.86 -7.84
C ILE A 27 -2.09 -8.20 -6.49
N PHE A 28 -0.78 -8.31 -6.47
CA PHE A 28 0.01 -8.41 -5.26
C PHE A 28 0.86 -7.17 -5.13
N GLN A 29 0.70 -6.42 -4.05
CA GLN A 29 1.54 -5.28 -3.73
C GLN A 29 2.37 -5.63 -2.49
N THR A 30 3.69 -5.50 -2.62
CA THR A 30 4.63 -5.66 -1.50
C THR A 30 5.38 -4.37 -1.27
N VAL A 31 5.53 -3.97 -0.01
CA VAL A 31 6.27 -2.79 0.41
C VAL A 31 7.44 -3.23 1.30
N THR A 32 8.67 -3.03 0.84
CA THR A 32 9.87 -3.41 1.60
C THR A 32 10.61 -2.15 2.05
N PRO A 33 10.87 -1.96 3.35
CA PRO A 33 11.73 -0.89 3.81
C PRO A 33 13.18 -1.20 3.36
N VAL A 34 13.78 -0.27 2.59
CA VAL A 34 15.17 -0.40 2.13
C VAL A 34 16.08 0.36 3.10
N GLU A 35 15.70 1.59 3.43
CA GLU A 35 16.39 2.49 4.35
C GLU A 35 15.34 3.32 5.13
N PRO A 36 15.73 4.07 6.18
CA PRO A 36 14.87 5.10 6.76
C PRO A 36 14.23 5.98 5.69
N LEU A 37 12.90 6.06 5.71
CA LEU A 37 12.09 6.84 4.75
C LEU A 37 12.18 6.40 3.27
N LEU A 38 12.88 5.31 2.96
CA LEU A 38 12.97 4.75 1.61
C LEU A 38 12.30 3.39 1.55
N GLN A 39 11.30 3.27 0.67
CA GLN A 39 10.52 2.06 0.50
C GLN A 39 10.58 1.59 -0.95
N LYS A 40 10.74 0.29 -1.15
CA LYS A 40 10.56 -0.35 -2.44
C LYS A 40 9.15 -0.93 -2.51
N VAL A 41 8.36 -0.44 -3.45
CA VAL A 41 7.02 -0.98 -3.72
C VAL A 41 7.06 -1.78 -5.02
N VAL A 42 6.48 -2.98 -5.00
CA VAL A 42 6.39 -3.86 -6.17
C VAL A 42 4.96 -4.32 -6.32
N HIS A 43 4.36 -4.03 -7.47
CA HIS A 43 3.07 -4.57 -7.88
C HIS A 43 3.26 -5.69 -8.90
N ARG A 44 2.63 -6.85 -8.65
CA ARG A 44 2.64 -7.99 -9.57
C ARG A 44 1.21 -8.32 -9.97
N PHE A 45 0.99 -8.37 -11.28
CA PHE A 45 -0.31 -8.57 -11.90
C PHE A 45 -0.38 -9.99 -12.47
N TYR A 46 -1.38 -10.77 -12.06
CA TYR A 46 -1.64 -12.12 -12.56
C TYR A 46 -3.07 -12.24 -13.07
N GLY A 47 -3.26 -12.70 -14.30
CA GLY A 47 -4.57 -12.85 -14.92
C GLY A 47 -4.53 -13.79 -16.14
N SER A 48 -5.69 -14.04 -16.73
CA SER A 48 -5.78 -14.88 -17.94
C SER A 48 -5.05 -14.23 -19.13
N PRO A 49 -4.32 -15.00 -19.96
CA PRO A 49 -3.73 -14.49 -21.19
C PRO A 49 -4.74 -13.83 -22.15
N LYS A 50 -6.01 -14.25 -22.09
CA LYS A 50 -7.09 -13.71 -22.93
C LYS A 50 -7.33 -12.21 -22.72
N ILE A 51 -6.98 -11.69 -21.55
CA ILE A 51 -7.17 -10.28 -21.19
C ILE A 51 -5.85 -9.50 -21.20
N ALA A 52 -4.77 -10.02 -21.79
CA ALA A 52 -3.44 -9.41 -21.73
C ALA A 52 -3.38 -7.96 -22.20
N ALA A 53 -4.13 -7.58 -23.25
CA ALA A 53 -4.21 -6.20 -23.71
C ALA A 53 -4.84 -5.29 -22.65
N LEU A 54 -6.00 -5.69 -22.11
CA LEU A 54 -6.66 -4.99 -21.00
C LEU A 54 -5.74 -4.90 -19.77
N MET A 55 -5.00 -5.98 -19.47
CA MET A 55 -4.04 -5.99 -18.37
C MET A 55 -2.95 -4.94 -18.51
N LYS A 56 -2.41 -4.74 -19.72
CA LYS A 56 -1.43 -3.69 -19.97
C LYS A 56 -2.01 -2.29 -19.69
N PHE A 57 -3.26 -2.03 -20.08
CA PHE A 57 -3.93 -0.78 -19.76
C PHE A 57 -4.14 -0.59 -18.25
N LEU A 58 -4.51 -1.65 -17.53
CA LEU A 58 -4.66 -1.59 -16.07
C LEU A 58 -3.32 -1.33 -15.37
N ILE A 59 -2.24 -1.99 -15.80
CA ILE A 59 -0.90 -1.77 -15.25
C ILE A 59 -0.45 -0.32 -15.48
N PHE A 60 -0.68 0.21 -16.68
CA PHE A 60 -0.37 1.61 -16.99
C PHE A 60 -1.17 2.57 -16.10
N GLY A 61 -2.49 2.34 -15.98
CA GLY A 61 -3.35 3.13 -15.11
C GLY A 61 -2.90 3.10 -13.64
N GLU A 62 -2.59 1.92 -13.10
CA GLU A 62 -2.06 1.79 -11.73
C GLU A 62 -0.75 2.57 -11.57
N THR A 63 0.15 2.48 -12.55
CA THR A 63 1.45 3.17 -12.49
C THR A 63 1.25 4.69 -12.39
N VAL A 64 0.39 5.25 -13.23
CA VAL A 64 0.07 6.70 -13.19
C VAL A 64 -0.60 7.10 -11.88
N MET A 65 -1.52 6.29 -11.35
CA MET A 65 -2.16 6.57 -10.05
C MET A 65 -1.16 6.49 -8.90
N PHE A 66 -0.29 5.48 -8.90
CA PHE A 66 0.71 5.27 -7.88
C PHE A 66 1.77 6.38 -7.87
N GLU A 67 2.17 6.89 -9.03
CA GLU A 67 3.06 8.06 -9.12
C GLU A 67 2.46 9.31 -8.48
N ARG A 68 1.15 9.52 -8.63
CA ARG A 68 0.44 10.65 -8.00
C ARG A 68 0.42 10.51 -6.48
N ASP A 69 0.17 9.30 -5.99
CA ASP A 69 0.20 9.00 -4.56
C ASP A 69 1.61 9.18 -3.99
N MET A 70 2.64 8.72 -4.71
CA MET A 70 4.04 8.89 -4.34
C MET A 70 4.40 10.37 -4.17
N ASN A 71 3.92 11.25 -5.06
CA ASN A 71 4.15 12.68 -4.93
C ASN A 71 3.56 13.25 -3.62
N VAL A 72 2.37 12.79 -3.22
CA VAL A 72 1.78 13.18 -1.93
C VAL A 72 2.56 12.59 -0.76
N TRP A 73 2.99 11.33 -0.85
CA TRP A 73 3.72 10.64 0.22
C TRP A 73 5.10 11.22 0.49
N ASN A 74 5.81 11.67 -0.55
CA ASN A 74 7.12 12.26 -0.42
C ASN A 74 7.08 13.66 0.22
N HIS A 75 5.96 14.36 0.13
CA HIS A 75 5.82 15.74 0.61
C HIS A 75 4.89 15.89 1.82
N LYS A 76 4.46 14.78 2.43
CA LYS A 76 3.59 14.80 3.63
C LYS A 76 4.37 14.48 4.90
N MET A 77 3.94 15.10 6.00
CA MET A 77 4.48 14.84 7.34
C MET A 77 3.63 13.79 8.06
N TYR A 78 4.27 12.86 8.76
CA TYR A 78 3.58 11.96 9.69
C TYR A 78 3.11 12.73 10.93
N ARG A 79 1.81 12.65 11.24
CA ARG A 79 1.22 13.20 12.48
C ARG A 79 0.73 12.06 13.35
N ASN A 80 1.20 11.98 14.59
CA ASN A 80 0.79 10.94 15.54
C ASN A 80 -0.71 11.06 15.91
N SER A 81 -1.17 12.28 16.18
CA SER A 81 -2.58 12.59 16.46
C SER A 81 -3.15 13.57 15.42
N PRO A 82 -3.58 13.10 14.23
CA PRO A 82 -4.21 13.95 13.23
C PRO A 82 -5.59 14.44 13.70
N LEU A 83 -6.03 15.60 13.21
CA LEU A 83 -7.41 16.06 13.33
C LEU A 83 -8.25 15.25 12.34
N LEU A 84 -9.20 14.47 12.84
CA LEU A 84 -10.02 13.57 12.02
C LEU A 84 -11.49 13.98 12.07
N VAL A 85 -12.14 13.92 10.92
CA VAL A 85 -13.60 13.95 10.83
C VAL A 85 -14.18 12.55 11.07
N ALA A 86 -15.49 12.43 11.24
CA ALA A 86 -16.14 11.17 11.62
C ALA A 86 -15.89 10.06 10.58
N GLU A 87 -15.83 10.43 9.31
CA GLU A 87 -15.58 9.58 8.14
C GLU A 87 -14.18 8.96 8.15
N GLU A 88 -13.22 9.59 8.83
CA GLU A 88 -11.82 9.13 8.91
C GLU A 88 -11.54 8.27 10.16
N SER A 89 -12.57 7.94 10.95
CA SER A 89 -12.44 7.06 12.12
C SER A 89 -11.74 5.71 11.87
N PRO A 90 -11.81 5.08 10.67
CA PRO A 90 -11.06 3.86 10.39
C PRO A 90 -9.54 4.02 10.49
N LEU A 91 -8.98 5.22 10.28
CA LEU A 91 -7.54 5.46 10.34
C LEU A 91 -6.96 5.12 11.72
N LYS A 92 -7.66 5.53 12.79
CA LYS A 92 -7.23 5.24 14.17
C LYS A 92 -7.25 3.74 14.45
N LYS A 93 -8.27 3.03 13.97
CA LYS A 93 -8.38 1.57 14.09
C LYS A 93 -7.24 0.88 13.32
N PHE A 94 -6.97 1.33 12.10
CA PHE A 94 -5.87 0.82 11.28
C PHE A 94 -4.52 1.00 11.98
N ARG A 95 -4.20 2.18 12.50
CA ARG A 95 -2.92 2.43 13.21
C ARG A 95 -2.77 1.55 14.45
N LYS A 96 -3.84 1.34 15.22
CA LYS A 96 -3.83 0.43 16.39
C LYS A 96 -3.62 -1.02 15.97
N TRP A 97 -4.20 -1.46 14.86
CA TRP A 97 -3.94 -2.79 14.33
C TRP A 97 -2.49 -2.90 13.80
N TYR A 98 -1.99 -1.89 13.11
CA TYR A 98 -0.64 -1.90 12.51
C TYR A 98 0.47 -1.87 13.55
N SER A 99 0.25 -1.28 14.73
CA SER A 99 1.26 -1.22 15.80
C SER A 99 1.67 -2.59 16.32
N GLN A 100 0.89 -3.65 16.09
CA GLN A 100 1.24 -5.02 16.52
C GLN A 100 2.53 -5.54 15.87
N PHE A 101 2.95 -4.98 14.74
CA PHE A 101 4.16 -5.40 14.00
C PHE A 101 5.43 -4.73 14.51
N TYR A 102 5.33 -3.87 15.52
CA TYR A 102 6.43 -3.12 16.09
C TYR A 102 6.46 -3.35 17.60
N SER A 103 7.67 -3.46 18.13
CA SER A 103 7.97 -3.57 19.57
C SER A 103 8.74 -2.36 20.05
N ASP A 104 8.98 -2.26 21.36
CA ASP A 104 9.78 -1.17 21.95
C ASP A 104 11.22 -1.11 21.41
N ASN A 105 11.75 -2.23 20.90
CA ASN A 105 13.07 -2.30 20.27
C ASN A 105 13.07 -1.85 18.79
N SER A 106 11.91 -1.51 18.24
CA SER A 106 11.82 -1.06 16.84
C SER A 106 12.35 0.37 16.71
N LYS A 107 13.08 0.64 15.62
CA LYS A 107 13.56 2.00 15.33
C LYS A 107 12.37 2.95 15.17
N SER A 108 12.37 4.02 15.95
CA SER A 108 11.33 5.05 15.88
C SER A 108 11.58 5.97 14.68
N PHE A 109 10.53 6.62 14.19
CA PHE A 109 10.64 7.66 13.15
C PHE A 109 11.61 8.79 13.56
N GLN A 110 11.67 9.12 14.86
CA GLN A 110 12.58 10.14 15.38
C GLN A 110 14.03 9.67 15.31
N SER A 111 14.31 8.42 15.69
CA SER A 111 15.66 7.83 15.57
C SER A 111 16.13 7.64 14.12
N ALA A 112 15.17 7.50 13.20
CA ALA A 112 15.43 7.40 11.77
C ALA A 112 15.77 8.74 11.10
N ASN A 113 15.41 9.87 11.73
CA ASN A 113 15.64 11.23 11.22
C ASN A 113 16.88 11.92 11.82
N SER A 114 17.47 11.39 12.90
CA SER A 114 18.76 11.86 13.41
C SER A 114 19.87 11.49 12.42
N GLN A 115 20.76 12.44 12.12
CA GLN A 115 21.84 12.39 11.13
C GLN A 115 22.95 11.32 11.38
N ASP A 116 22.73 10.36 12.28
CA ASP A 116 23.71 9.33 12.66
C ASP A 116 23.63 8.06 11.77
N TRP A 117 23.39 8.22 10.47
CA TRP A 117 23.52 7.16 9.46
C TRP A 117 24.84 7.29 8.69
#